data_AF-A0A0S8EPG7-F1
#
_entry.id   AF-A0A0S8EPG7-F1
#
_cell.length_a   1.000
_cell.length_b   1.000
_cell.length_c   1.000
_cell.angle_alpha   90.00
_cell.angle_beta   90.00
_cell.angle_gamma   90.00
#
_symmetry.space_group_name_H-M   'P 1'
#
loop_
_entity.id
_entity.type
_entity.pdbx_description
1 polymer ?
#
loop_
_entity_poly.entity_id
_entity_poly.type
_entity_poly.pdbx_seq_one_letter_code
_entity_poly.pdbx_strand_id
1 'polypeptide(L)' 'MIRDAVSEAVARYERIPELLSTKELAARLDVSADTVRKWVSRDDCPCVRAGRALRFREDAVIAWLEDRGG' A
#
# COMPACT_ATOMS: atom_id res chain seq x y z
N MET A 1 24.28 -22.38 10.19
CA MET A 1 24.86 -21.07 10.60
C MET A 1 24.67 -19.99 9.53
N ILE A 2 25.27 -20.06 8.32
CA ILE A 2 24.99 -19.03 7.27
C ILE A 2 23.59 -19.19 6.64
N ARG A 3 23.12 -20.43 6.45
CA ARG A 3 21.82 -20.73 5.82
C ARG A 3 20.63 -20.16 6.61
N ASP A 4 20.71 -20.19 7.94
CA ASP A 4 19.65 -19.72 8.83
C ASP A 4 19.54 -18.18 8.82
N ALA A 5 20.69 -17.50 8.86
CA ALA A 5 20.75 -16.04 8.79
C ALA A 5 20.25 -15.47 7.45
N VAL A 6 20.60 -16.13 6.34
CA VAL A 6 20.08 -15.76 5.00
C VAL A 6 18.58 -15.99 4.92
N SER A 7 18.07 -17.11 5.44
CA SER A 7 16.63 -17.40 5.45
C SER A 7 15.84 -16.38 6.28
N GLU A 8 16.39 -15.95 7.42
CA GLU A 8 15.76 -14.93 8.26
C GLU A 8 15.77 -13.54 7.61
N ALA A 9 16.86 -13.19 6.92
CA ALA A 9 16.98 -11.94 6.16
C ALA A 9 16.00 -11.89 4.98
N VAL A 10 15.87 -12.99 4.22
CA VAL A 10 14.89 -13.11 3.13
C VAL A 10 13.47 -12.97 3.68
N ALA A 11 13.12 -13.71 4.73
CA ALA A 11 11.80 -13.61 5.36
C ALA A 11 11.52 -12.20 5.91
N ARG A 12 12.55 -11.48 6.38
CA ARG A 12 12.40 -10.08 6.82
C ARG A 12 12.15 -9.15 5.64
N TYR A 13 12.85 -9.30 4.52
CA TYR A 13 12.66 -8.48 3.32
C TYR A 13 11.27 -8.69 2.71
N GLU A 14 10.81 -9.94 2.68
CA GLU A 14 9.47 -10.31 2.17
C GLU A 14 8.32 -9.77 3.04
N ARG A 15 8.60 -9.50 4.32
CA ARG A 15 7.66 -8.86 5.26
C ARG A 15 7.65 -7.34 5.20
N ILE A 16 8.53 -6.71 4.43
CA ILE A 16 8.47 -5.26 4.23
C ILE A 16 7.29 -5.00 3.28
N PRO A 17 6.21 -4.37 3.77
CA PRO A 17 5.04 -4.12 2.94
C PRO A 17 5.43 -3.24 1.76
N GLU A 18 5.12 -3.70 0.56
CA GLU A 18 5.41 -2.95 -0.65
C GLU A 18 4.61 -1.64 -0.65
N LEU A 19 5.32 -0.51 -0.69
CA LEU A 19 4.71 0.81 -0.78
C LEU A 19 4.37 1.11 -2.24
N LEU A 20 3.09 0.92 -2.58
CA LEU A 20 2.56 1.13 -3.91
C LEU A 20 2.45 2.62 -4.24
N SER A 21 2.74 3.00 -5.47
CA SER A 21 2.32 4.28 -6.04
C SER A 21 0.81 4.31 -6.28
N THR A 22 0.26 5.49 -6.56
CA THR A 22 -1.14 5.65 -6.96
C THR A 22 -1.52 4.75 -8.14
N LYS A 23 -0.62 4.57 -9.12
CA LYS A 23 -0.91 3.76 -10.32
C LYS A 23 -0.92 2.27 -10.02
N GLU A 24 0.02 1.80 -9.20
CA GLU A 24 0.11 0.39 -8.83
C GLU A 24 -1.09 -0.01 -7.96
N LEU A 25 -1.45 0.81 -6.98
CA LEU A 25 -2.65 0.58 -6.16
C LEU A 25 -3.92 0.56 -7.03
N ALA A 26 -4.05 1.50 -7.95
CA ALA A 26 -5.18 1.55 -8.89
C ALA A 26 -5.28 0.27 -9.72
N ALA A 27 -4.15 -0.24 -10.23
CA ALA A 27 -4.11 -1.49 -10.97
C ALA A 27 -4.45 -2.71 -10.11
N ARG A 28 -3.97 -2.76 -8.85
CA ARG A 28 -4.26 -3.85 -7.91
C ARG A 28 -5.75 -3.92 -7.55
N LEU A 29 -6.39 -2.77 -7.37
CA LEU A 29 -7.79 -2.66 -6.95
C LEU A 29 -8.78 -2.56 -8.13
N ASP A 30 -8.30 -2.64 -9.36
CA ASP A 30 -9.08 -2.47 -10.60
C ASP A 30 -9.93 -1.18 -10.62
N VAL A 31 -9.31 -0.05 -10.25
CA VAL A 31 -9.93 1.29 -10.29
C VAL A 31 -9.05 2.28 -11.05
N SER A 32 -9.60 3.45 -11.37
CA SER A 32 -8.79 4.52 -11.98
C SER A 32 -7.84 5.16 -10.95
N ALA A 33 -6.67 5.62 -11.41
CA ALA A 33 -5.75 6.39 -10.57
C ALA A 33 -6.40 7.68 -10.02
N ASP A 34 -7.35 8.27 -10.76
CA ASP A 34 -8.12 9.42 -10.30
C ASP A 34 -9.06 9.07 -9.16
N THR A 35 -9.65 7.87 -9.16
CA THR A 35 -10.44 7.35 -8.03
C THR A 35 -9.58 7.29 -6.78
N VAL A 36 -8.36 6.74 -6.87
CA VAL A 36 -7.41 6.69 -5.75
C VAL A 36 -7.02 8.09 -5.26
N ARG A 37 -6.77 9.05 -6.17
CA ARG A 37 -6.50 10.44 -5.77
C ARG A 37 -7.69 11.12 -5.08
N LYS A 38 -8.92 10.79 -5.50
CA LYS A 38 -10.15 11.30 -4.86
C LYS A 38 -10.27 10.77 -3.44
N TRP A 39 -10.01 9.48 -3.20
CA TRP A 39 -10.00 8.90 -1.86
C TRP A 39 -9.05 9.65 -0.91
N VAL A 40 -7.84 10.00 -1.36
CA VAL A 40 -6.89 10.76 -0.53
C VAL A 40 -7.33 12.21 -0.29
N SER A 41 -7.94 12.86 -1.28
CA SER A 41 -8.33 14.27 -1.16
C SER A 41 -9.65 14.50 -0.42
N ARG A 42 -10.53 13.50 -0.38
CA ARG A 42 -11.89 13.64 0.16
C ARG A 42 -12.13 12.85 1.44
N ASP A 43 -11.46 11.72 1.58
CA ASP A 43 -11.91 10.64 2.46
C ASP A 43 -10.81 10.10 3.38
N ASP A 44 -9.70 10.85 3.47
CA ASP A 44 -8.53 10.58 4.31
C ASP A 44 -7.98 9.15 4.17
N CYS A 45 -7.99 8.64 2.93
CA CYS A 45 -7.46 7.33 2.60
C CYS A 45 -5.99 7.19 3.08
N PRO A 46 -5.65 6.09 3.78
CA PRO A 46 -4.35 5.93 4.42
C PRO A 46 -3.22 5.92 3.39
N CYS A 47 -2.32 6.89 3.50
CA CYS A 47 -1.16 7.01 2.63
C CYS A 47 0.04 7.64 3.34
N VAL A 48 1.23 7.32 2.86
CA VAL A 48 2.49 7.96 3.25
C VAL A 48 2.86 8.98 2.18
N ARG A 49 3.13 10.23 2.60
CA ARG A 49 3.65 11.27 1.71
C ARG A 49 5.18 11.18 1.66
N ALA A 50 5.71 10.89 0.48
CA ALA A 50 7.15 10.91 0.18
C ALA A 50 7.44 12.07 -0.78
N GLY A 51 7.59 13.28 -0.23
CA GLY A 51 7.66 14.51 -1.01
C GLY A 51 6.35 14.78 -1.74
N ARG A 52 6.39 14.83 -3.08
CA ARG A 52 5.19 14.99 -3.94
C ARG A 52 4.49 13.67 -4.26
N ALA A 53 5.11 12.53 -3.95
CA ALA A 53 4.54 11.22 -4.24
C ALA A 53 3.67 10.73 -3.08
N LEU A 54 2.54 10.11 -3.42
CA LEU A 54 1.73 9.34 -2.49
C LEU A 54 2.14 7.87 -2.57
N ARG A 55 2.32 7.26 -1.41
CA ARG A 55 2.63 5.83 -1.26
C ARG A 55 1.59 5.16 -0.39
N PHE A 56 1.21 3.95 -0.77
CA PHE A 56 0.09 3.24 -0.15
C PHE A 56 0.56 1.88 0.31
N ARG A 57 0.11 1.50 1.50
CA ARG A 57 0.14 0.09 1.89
C ARG A 57 -1.21 -0.50 1.52
N GLU A 58 -1.18 -1.56 0.72
CA GLU A 58 -2.40 -2.18 0.18
C GLU A 58 -3.34 -2.67 1.28
N ASP A 59 -2.78 -3.34 2.30
CA ASP A 59 -3.50 -3.82 3.49
C ASP A 59 -4.31 -2.71 4.19
N ALA A 60 -3.69 -1.56 4.42
CA ALA A 60 -4.32 -0.42 5.07
C ALA A 60 -5.45 0.19 4.21
N VAL A 61 -5.26 0.27 2.90
CA VAL A 61 -6.29 0.79 1.99
C VAL A 61 -7.48 -0.16 1.91
N ILE A 62 -7.25 -1.47 1.86
CA ILE A 62 -8.33 -2.47 1.86
C ILE A 62 -9.14 -2.38 3.16
N ALA A 63 -8.48 -2.38 4.33
CA ALA A 63 -9.16 -2.25 5.61
C ALA A 63 -10.00 -0.97 5.70
N TRP A 64 -9.48 0.15 5.18
CA TRP A 64 -10.21 1.41 5.09
C TRP A 64 -11.39 1.35 4.11
N LEU A 65 -11.30 0.62 3.00
CA LEU A 65 -12.43 0.42 2.09
C LEU A 65 -13.54 -0.43 2.74
N GLU A 66 -13.16 -1.48 3.48
CA GLU A 66 -14.09 -2.35 4.19
C GLU A 66 -14.87 -1.60 5.27
N ASP A 67 -14.23 -0.73 6.04
CA ASP A 67 -14.87 0.10 7.08
C ASP A 67 -15.91 1.10 6.51
N ARG A 68 -15.78 1.47 5.23
CA ARG A 68 -16.69 2.41 4.54
C ARG A 68 -17.84 1.74 3.82
N GLY A 69 -17.73 0.44 3.56
CA GLY A 69 -18.73 -0.37 2.85
C GLY A 69 -19.74 -1.06 3.76
N GLY A 70 -19.62 -0.89 5.09
CA GLY A 70 -20.53 -1.40 6.12
C GLY A 70 -21.64 -0.45 6.51
#